data_AF-A0AAV0DSW4-F1
#
_entry.id   AF-A0AAV0DSW4-F1
#
_cell.length_a   1.000
_cell.length_b   1.000
_cell.length_c   1.000
_cell.angle_alpha   90.00
_cell.angle_beta   90.00
_cell.angle_gamma   90.00
#
_symmetry.space_group_name_H-M   'P 1'
#
loop_
_entity.id
_entity.type
_entity.pdbx_description
1 polymer ?
#
loop_
_entity_poly.entity_id
_entity_poly.type
_entity_poly.pdbx_seq_one_letter_code
_entity_poly.pdbx_strand_id
1 'polypeptide(L)'
;MHKRVLAFREFNDRHTAEHIYILIERILIEYNLIDKVFAIGFDNATSNTAAIPRLRELCGANTLMDRFFYQRCACHVINLCVQD
;
A
#
# COMPACT_ATOMS: atom_id res chain seq x y z
N MET A 1 5.29 -19.76 5.98
CA MET A 1 4.84 -18.39 5.64
C MET A 1 4.58 -18.35 4.14
N HIS A 2 3.34 -18.17 3.70
CA HIS A 2 3.01 -18.14 2.27
C HIS A 2 3.14 -16.73 1.72
N LYS A 3 3.91 -16.58 0.65
CA LYS A 3 4.02 -15.34 -0.12
C LYS A 3 3.42 -15.62 -1.50
N ARG A 4 2.45 -14.82 -1.92
CA ARG A 4 1.80 -14.94 -3.24
C ARG A 4 1.77 -13.56 -3.87
N VAL A 5 2.10 -13.52 -5.16
CA VAL A 5 1.90 -12.31 -5.97
C VAL A 5 0.42 -12.28 -6.35
N LEU A 6 -0.30 -11.24 -5.93
CA LEU A 6 -1.71 -11.05 -6.28
C LEU A 6 -1.86 -10.42 -7.67
N ALA A 7 -1.01 -9.46 -7.99
CA ALA A 7 -1.07 -8.74 -9.26
C ALA A 7 0.31 -8.22 -9.66
N PHE A 8 0.57 -8.27 -10.97
CA PHE A 8 1.61 -7.53 -11.65
C PHE A 8 0.91 -6.84 -12.83
N ARG A 9 0.80 -5.51 -12.76
CA ARG A 9 0.00 -4.71 -13.70
C ARG A 9 0.90 -3.67 -14.33
N GLU A 10 0.66 -3.40 -15.60
CA GLU A 10 1.25 -2.24 -16.25
C GLU A 10 0.62 -0.97 -15.65
N PHE A 11 1.45 0.01 -15.31
CA PHE A 11 1.02 1.26 -14.71
C PHE A 11 1.42 2.42 -15.63
N ASN A 12 0.60 2.65 -16.65
CA ASN A 12 0.85 3.65 -17.69
C ASN A 12 0.52 5.08 -17.27
N ASP A 13 -0.30 5.25 -16.23
CA ASP A 13 -0.65 6.56 -15.73
C ASP A 13 0.51 7.19 -14.94
N ARG A 14 0.44 8.51 -14.75
CA ARG A 14 1.36 9.19 -13.85
C ARG A 14 1.23 8.61 -12.44
N HIS A 15 2.37 8.26 -11.83
CA HIS A 15 2.49 7.75 -10.46
C HIS A 15 2.11 8.79 -9.39
N THR A 16 0.85 9.20 -9.37
CA THR A 16 0.25 10.06 -8.36
C THR A 16 -0.37 9.21 -7.26
N ALA A 17 -0.56 9.79 -6.08
CA ALA A 17 -1.23 9.13 -4.96
C ALA A 17 -2.61 8.58 -5.35
N GLU A 18 -3.35 9.33 -6.16
CA GLU A 18 -4.68 8.95 -6.64
C GLU A 18 -4.65 7.70 -7.51
N HIS A 19 -3.78 7.66 -8.52
CA HIS A 19 -3.73 6.50 -9.41
C HIS A 19 -3.16 5.26 -8.69
N ILE A 20 -2.23 5.45 -7.74
CA ILE A 20 -1.74 4.35 -6.89
C ILE A 20 -2.90 3.77 -6.07
N TYR A 21 -3.71 4.63 -5.44
CA TYR A 21 -4.90 4.22 -4.70
C TYR A 21 -5.87 3.43 -5.59
N ILE A 22 -6.24 3.97 -6.75
CA ILE A 22 -7.19 3.34 -7.69
C ILE A 22 -6.68 1.96 -8.13
N LEU A 23 -5.38 1.84 -8.44
CA LEU A 23 -4.80 0.58 -8.88
C LEU A 23 -4.91 -0.50 -7.79
N ILE A 24 -4.58 -0.13 -6.54
CA ILE A 24 -4.63 -1.05 -5.40
C ILE A 24 -6.07 -1.40 -5.04
N GLU A 25 -6.98 -0.43 -5.01
CA GLU A 25 -8.41 -0.64 -4.79
C GLU A 25 -8.96 -1.68 -5.78
N ARG A 26 -8.68 -1.53 -7.08
CA ARG A 26 -9.10 -2.49 -8.11
C ARG A 26 -8.60 -3.91 -7.84
N ILE A 27 -7.33 -4.06 -7.45
CA ILE A 27 -6.75 -5.36 -7.11
C ILE A 27 -7.44 -5.95 -5.88
N LEU A 28 -7.67 -5.16 -4.82
CA LEU A 28 -8.32 -5.65 -3.61
C LEU A 28 -9.78 -6.06 -3.86
N ILE A 29 -10.49 -5.34 -4.72
CA ILE A 29 -11.84 -5.71 -5.18
C ILE A 29 -11.81 -7.01 -5.99
N GLU A 30 -10.92 -7.13 -6.98
CA GLU A 30 -10.77 -8.30 -7.87
C GLU A 30 -10.62 -9.60 -7.06
N TYR A 31 -9.87 -9.55 -5.95
CA TYR A 31 -9.60 -10.71 -5.10
C TYR A 31 -10.50 -10.80 -3.85
N ASN A 32 -11.46 -9.89 -3.67
CA ASN A 32 -12.33 -9.79 -2.49
C ASN A 32 -11.53 -9.78 -1.16
N LEU A 33 -10.57 -8.85 -1.08
CA LEU A 33 -9.60 -8.73 0.01
C LEU A 33 -9.69 -7.44 0.81
N ILE A 34 -10.56 -6.48 0.47
CA ILE A 34 -10.66 -5.17 1.14
C ILE A 34 -10.71 -5.34 2.67
N ASP A 35 -11.60 -6.20 3.16
CA ASP A 35 -11.81 -6.44 4.60
C ASP A 35 -10.81 -7.41 5.23
N LYS A 36 -9.79 -7.82 4.48
CA LYS A 36 -8.76 -8.79 4.90
C LYS A 36 -7.37 -8.17 4.94
N VAL A 37 -7.22 -6.89 4.59
CA VAL A 37 -5.96 -6.17 4.65
C VAL A 37 -5.75 -5.60 6.06
N PHE A 38 -4.74 -6.12 6.75
CA PHE A 38 -4.34 -5.63 8.07
C PHE A 38 -3.25 -4.54 8.02
N ALA A 39 -2.35 -4.65 7.04
CA ALA A 39 -1.21 -3.76 6.90
C ALA A 39 -0.82 -3.55 5.44
N ILE A 40 -0.30 -2.36 5.13
CA ILE A 40 0.31 -2.02 3.84
C ILE A 40 1.74 -1.55 4.06
N GLY A 41 2.64 -2.00 3.18
CA GLY A 41 4.02 -1.56 3.13
C GLY A 41 4.35 -0.89 1.80
N PHE A 42 4.98 0.29 1.84
CA PHE A 42 5.54 0.96 0.65
C PHE A 42 6.98 1.41 0.89
N ASP A 43 7.72 1.72 -0.17
CA ASP A 43 8.91 2.55 -0.04
C ASP A 43 8.56 3.99 0.40
N ASN A 44 9.57 4.83 0.62
CA ASN A 44 9.38 6.19 1.14
C ASN A 44 9.09 7.22 0.03
N ALA A 45 8.62 6.80 -1.14
CA ALA A 45 8.26 7.75 -2.19
C ALA A 45 7.07 8.63 -1.77
N THR A 46 7.11 9.91 -2.13
CA THR A 46 6.07 10.89 -1.73
C THR A 46 4.67 10.48 -2.18
N SER A 47 4.52 10.03 -3.44
CA SER A 47 3.22 9.59 -3.96
C SER A 47 2.65 8.38 -3.21
N ASN A 48 3.50 7.43 -2.83
CA ASN A 48 3.09 6.24 -2.07
C ASN A 48 2.62 6.61 -0.67
N THR A 49 3.38 7.47 0.00
CA THR A 49 3.03 7.98 1.34
C THR A 49 1.72 8.76 1.30
N ALA A 50 1.51 9.57 0.27
CA ALA A 50 0.29 10.37 0.09
C ALA A 50 -0.95 9.52 -0.24
N ALA A 51 -0.82 8.28 -0.71
CA ALA A 51 -1.96 7.38 -0.96
C ALA A 51 -2.50 6.69 0.32
N ILE A 52 -1.71 6.65 1.39
CA ILE A 52 -2.02 5.91 2.63
C ILE A 52 -3.33 6.34 3.31
N PRO A 53 -3.70 7.64 3.41
CA PRO A 53 -4.95 8.03 4.06
C PRO A 53 -6.18 7.37 3.42
N ARG A 54 -6.26 7.38 2.08
CA ARG A 54 -7.36 6.74 1.34
C ARG A 54 -7.34 5.21 1.44
N LEU A 55 -6.16 4.60 1.40
CA LEU A 55 -6.03 3.15 1.57
C LEU A 55 -6.43 2.71 2.99
N ARG A 56 -6.17 3.55 4.00
CA ARG A 56 -6.62 3.33 5.36
C ARG A 56 -8.14 3.44 5.47
N GLU A 57 -8.76 4.41 4.82
CA GLU A 57 -10.23 4.51 4.78
C GLU A 57 -10.86 3.29 4.10
N LEU A 58 -10.27 2.82 3.00
CA LEU A 58 -10.75 1.64 2.26
C LEU A 58 -10.64 0.35 3.08
N CYS A 59 -9.50 0.10 3.72
CA CYS A 59 -9.21 -1.18 4.37
C CYS A 59 -9.43 -1.18 5.89
N GLY A 60 -9.49 -0.01 6.51
CA GLY A 60 -9.44 0.16 7.96
C GLY A 60 -10.73 -0.24 8.68
N ALA A 61 -11.87 -0.16 8.00
CA ALA A 61 -13.20 -0.36 8.58
C ALA A 61 -13.39 -1.71 9.30
N ASN A 62 -12.66 -2.75 8.88
CA ASN A 62 -12.76 -4.10 9.43
C ASN A 62 -11.49 -4.57 10.14
N THR A 63 -10.56 -3.65 10.44
CA THR A 63 -9.35 -4.01 11.19
C THR A 63 -9.64 -4.23 12.67
N LEU A 64 -9.08 -5.30 13.25
CA LEU A 64 -9.12 -5.55 14.69
C LEU A 64 -8.60 -4.30 15.43
N MET A 65 -9.45 -3.74 16.29
CA MET A 65 -9.18 -2.54 17.08
C MET A 65 -9.00 -1.23 16.28
N ASP A 66 -9.50 -1.14 15.04
CA ASP A 66 -9.37 0.07 14.20
C ASP A 66 -7.88 0.43 13.90
N ARG A 67 -7.01 -0.59 13.93
CA ARG A 67 -5.56 -0.43 13.71
C ARG A 67 -5.16 -0.96 12.35
N PHE A 68 -5.28 -0.10 11.34
CA PHE A 68 -4.64 -0.30 10.05
C PHE A 68 -3.17 0.13 10.10
N PHE A 69 -2.23 -0.79 9.84
CA PHE A 69 -0.80 -0.52 9.93
C PHE A 69 -0.20 -0.10 8.60
N TYR A 70 0.56 0.99 8.61
CA TYR A 70 1.40 1.40 7.48
C TYR A 70 2.87 1.30 7.88
N GLN A 71 3.67 0.62 7.05
CA GLN A 71 5.12 0.47 7.24
C GLN A 71 5.88 1.00 6.02
N ARG A 72 6.94 1.77 6.27
CA ARG A 72 7.90 2.14 5.24
C ARG A 72 8.92 1.03 5.02
N CYS A 73 9.39 0.86 3.79
CA CYS A 73 10.37 -0.16 3.44
C CYS A 73 11.67 0.07 4.22
N ALA A 74 12.01 -0.86 5.11
CA ALA A 74 13.21 -0.76 5.95
C ALA A 74 14.49 -0.65 5.12
N CYS A 75 14.59 -1.41 4.03
CA CYS A 75 15.74 -1.35 3.12
C CYS A 75 15.90 0.05 2.51
N HIS A 76 14.79 0.69 2.12
CA HIS A 76 14.83 2.04 1.58
C HIS A 76 15.28 3.06 2.64
N VAL A 77 14.76 2.95 3.87
CA VAL A 77 15.17 3.82 4.98
C VAL A 77 16.65 3.66 5.29
N ILE A 78 17.16 2.42 5.37
CA ILE A 78 18.58 2.14 5.60
C ILE A 78 19.43 2.74 4.47
N ASN A 79 19.01 2.59 3.22
CA ASN A 79 19.72 3.18 2.09
C ASN A 79 19.80 4.70 2.18
N LEU A 80 18.71 5.38 2.58
CA LEU A 80 18.72 6.83 2.80
C LEU A 80 19.72 7.21 3.91
N CYS A 81 19.71 6.52 5.05
CA CYS A 81 20.65 6.79 6.14
C CYS A 81 22.13 6.59 5.78
N VAL A 82 22.43 5.80 4.76
CA VAL A 82 23.81 5.59 4.26
C VAL A 82 24.21 6.62 3.21
N GLN A 83 23.22 7.20 2.51
CA GLN A 83 23.45 8.22 1.49
C GLN A 83 23.51 9.64 2.07
N ASP A 84 22.95 9.85 3.25
CA ASP A 84 23.12 11.05 4.07
C ASP A 84 24.50 11.08 4.76
#